data_AF-A0A9E9L1E5-F1
#
_entry.id   AF-A0A9E9L1E5-F1
#
_cell.length_a   1.000
_cell.length_b   1.000
_cell.length_c   1.000
_cell.angle_alpha   90.00
_cell.angle_beta   90.00
_cell.angle_gamma   90.00
#
_symmetry.space_group_name_H-M   'P 1'
#
loop_
_entity.id
_entity.type
_entity.pdbx_description
1 polymer ?
#
loop_
_entity_poly.entity_id
_entity_poly.type
_entity_poly.pdbx_seq_one_letter_code
_entity_poly.pdbx_strand_id
1 'polypeptide(L)'
;MNKPKQLLIAIAILSSTTLTLAQSPQIAPSWTGLYNDEQKISLFMQQKGSDITGYSLLNGKQLNFKGKIQQTDLNHTLTLNEIGQGVSVGQFILEYKGNTSPIEAQWLSTTKMVKPKFFSLNAQQCKYAKGQGEFPDASVRLLKDADLQVPLGQLQYMRNEIYARHGYAFQNKNWATTFSQYDWYMPCYTNVDTRLTQIEKENIKRIKMVEPYAKDVDWGR
;
A
#
# COMPACT_ATOMS: atom_id res chain seq x y z
N MET A 1 -70.44 56.65 3.01
CA MET A 1 -70.08 55.28 2.58
C MET A 1 -68.56 55.19 2.55
N ASN A 2 -67.97 54.55 3.56
CA ASN A 2 -66.51 54.48 3.76
C ASN A 2 -65.93 53.28 2.99
N LYS A 3 -64.87 53.49 2.22
CA LYS A 3 -64.10 52.43 1.55
C LYS A 3 -63.11 51.80 2.56
N PRO A 4 -62.98 50.46 2.64
CA PRO A 4 -61.94 49.85 3.46
C PRO A 4 -60.59 49.88 2.72
N LYS A 5 -59.52 50.20 3.45
CA LYS A 5 -58.13 50.05 2.98
C LYS A 5 -57.69 48.60 3.24
N GLN A 6 -57.28 47.88 2.20
CA GLN A 6 -56.62 46.58 2.35
C GLN A 6 -55.18 46.79 2.82
N LEU A 7 -54.84 46.15 3.94
CA LEU A 7 -53.49 46.07 4.47
C LEU A 7 -52.85 44.78 3.93
N LEU A 8 -51.84 44.89 3.06
CA LEU A 8 -51.02 43.75 2.66
C LEU A 8 -49.95 43.49 3.73
N ILE A 9 -50.01 42.32 4.35
CA ILE A 9 -48.95 41.79 5.22
C ILE A 9 -48.07 40.90 4.34
N ALA A 10 -46.85 41.35 4.03
CA ALA A 10 -45.84 40.53 3.38
C ALA A 10 -45.12 39.69 4.44
N ILE A 11 -45.34 38.37 4.42
CA ILE A 11 -44.61 37.41 5.26
C ILE A 11 -43.32 37.05 4.49
N ALA A 12 -42.19 37.55 4.96
CA ALA A 12 -40.88 37.13 4.46
C ALA A 12 -40.54 35.76 5.04
N ILE A 13 -40.62 34.72 4.21
CA ILE A 13 -40.16 33.37 4.57
C ILE A 13 -38.63 33.35 4.40
N LEU A 14 -37.90 33.47 5.51
CA LEU A 14 -36.46 33.22 5.53
C LEU A 14 -36.23 31.71 5.43
N SER A 15 -35.93 31.23 4.22
CA SER A 15 -35.41 29.88 4.00
C SER A 15 -33.98 29.80 4.51
N SER A 16 -33.80 29.24 5.70
CA SER A 16 -32.48 28.90 6.25
C SER A 16 -31.93 27.67 5.52
N THR A 17 -31.12 27.89 4.48
CA THR A 17 -30.29 26.84 3.90
C THR A 17 -29.24 26.45 4.94
N THR A 18 -29.36 25.24 5.51
CA THR A 18 -28.28 24.66 6.30
C THR A 18 -27.06 24.49 5.39
N LEU A 19 -25.98 25.21 5.67
CA LEU A 19 -24.66 24.91 5.11
C LEU A 19 -24.24 23.54 5.64
N THR A 20 -24.48 22.50 4.85
CA THR A 20 -23.80 21.22 5.03
C THR A 20 -22.34 21.46 4.70
N LEU A 21 -21.49 21.54 5.74
CA LEU A 21 -20.05 21.42 5.55
C LEU A 21 -19.81 20.11 4.80
N ALA A 22 -19.27 20.18 3.58
CA ALA A 22 -18.90 19.01 2.81
C ALA A 22 -17.95 18.17 3.68
N GLN A 23 -18.43 17.03 4.17
CA GLN A 23 -17.66 16.15 5.00
C GLN A 23 -16.53 15.58 4.13
N SER A 24 -15.28 15.80 4.52
CA SER A 24 -14.14 15.32 3.74
C SER A 24 -14.28 13.81 3.50
N PRO A 25 -14.05 13.32 2.27
CA PRO A 25 -14.20 11.91 1.98
C PRO A 25 -13.28 11.09 2.87
N GLN A 26 -13.78 9.97 3.38
CA GLN A 26 -12.99 9.04 4.17
C GLN A 26 -12.09 8.22 3.24
N ILE A 27 -10.78 8.46 3.32
CA ILE A 27 -9.80 7.71 2.54
C ILE A 27 -9.68 6.27 3.07
N ALA A 28 -9.49 5.33 2.15
CA ALA A 28 -9.15 3.96 2.48
C ALA A 28 -7.83 3.92 3.29
N PRO A 29 -7.70 3.02 4.27
CA PRO A 29 -6.57 3.03 5.21
C PRO A 29 -5.25 2.60 4.57
N SER A 30 -5.27 1.97 3.40
CA SER A 30 -4.06 1.46 2.76
C SER A 30 -4.16 1.42 1.25
N TRP A 31 -3.03 1.75 0.62
CA TRP A 31 -2.88 1.89 -0.83
C TRP A 31 -1.55 1.29 -1.26
N THR A 32 -1.50 0.63 -2.41
CA THR A 32 -0.26 0.05 -2.95
C THR A 32 -0.18 0.18 -4.46
N GLY A 33 1.03 0.21 -4.99
CA GLY A 33 1.27 0.30 -6.42
C GLY A 33 2.75 0.18 -6.75
N LEU A 34 3.06 0.06 -8.04
CA LEU A 34 4.43 0.01 -8.53
C LEU A 34 5.09 1.38 -8.37
N TYR A 35 6.16 1.43 -7.60
CA TYR A 35 7.01 2.59 -7.42
C TYR A 35 8.19 2.52 -8.38
N ASN A 36 8.29 3.52 -9.26
CA ASN A 36 9.36 3.64 -10.25
C ASN A 36 9.50 2.37 -11.11
N ASP A 37 8.38 1.75 -11.48
CA ASP A 37 8.27 0.56 -12.34
C ASP A 37 9.09 -0.67 -11.89
N GLU A 38 9.60 -0.69 -10.66
CA GLU A 38 10.50 -1.73 -10.19
C GLU A 38 9.91 -2.54 -9.03
N GLN A 39 9.38 -1.88 -8.01
CA GLN A 39 8.98 -2.52 -6.75
C GLN A 39 7.70 -1.90 -6.22
N LYS A 40 6.91 -2.65 -5.44
CA LYS A 40 5.71 -2.09 -4.82
C LYS A 40 6.06 -1.21 -3.61
N ILE A 41 5.37 -0.07 -3.50
CA ILE A 41 5.28 0.74 -2.29
C ILE A 41 3.89 0.58 -1.67
N SER A 42 3.80 0.63 -0.35
CA SER A 42 2.51 0.73 0.35
C SER A 42 2.45 1.98 1.20
N LEU A 43 1.32 2.69 1.18
CA LEU A 43 1.01 3.83 2.03
C LEU A 43 -0.11 3.42 2.98
N PHE A 44 0.15 3.52 4.28
CA PHE A 44 -0.83 3.28 5.33
C PHE A 44 -1.22 4.61 5.96
N MET A 45 -2.52 4.95 5.91
CA MET A 45 -3.03 6.27 6.24
C MET A 45 -4.10 6.20 7.32
N GLN A 46 -4.05 7.16 8.24
CA GLN A 46 -5.07 7.42 9.25
C GLN A 46 -5.53 8.87 9.06
N GLN A 47 -6.83 9.06 8.90
CA GLN A 47 -7.44 10.36 8.67
C GLN A 47 -8.20 10.82 9.90
N LYS A 48 -7.98 12.08 10.30
CA LYS A 48 -8.76 12.77 11.33
C LYS A 48 -9.15 14.15 10.80
N GLY A 49 -10.36 14.25 10.27
CA GLY A 49 -10.78 15.45 9.54
C GLY A 49 -9.95 15.63 8.27
N SER A 50 -9.28 16.77 8.13
CA SER A 50 -8.36 17.04 7.01
C SER A 50 -6.93 16.58 7.27
N ASP A 51 -6.58 16.22 8.51
CA ASP A 51 -5.23 15.78 8.85
C ASP A 51 -5.05 14.29 8.50
N ILE A 52 -3.89 13.97 7.91
CA ILE A 52 -3.47 12.61 7.55
C ILE A 52 -2.17 12.30 8.27
N THR A 53 -2.12 11.17 8.97
CA THR A 53 -0.89 10.59 9.52
C THR A 53 -0.72 9.18 8.98
N GLY A 54 0.50 8.65 9.02
CA GLY A 54 0.74 7.33 8.48
C GLY A 54 2.20 7.02 8.25
N TYR A 55 2.43 6.02 7.41
CA TYR A 55 3.77 5.63 6.99
C TYR A 55 3.77 4.99 5.60
N SER A 56 4.88 5.18 4.90
CA SER A 56 5.23 4.43 3.69
C SER A 56 6.02 3.19 4.06
N LEU A 57 5.87 2.12 3.28
CA LEU A 57 6.66 0.91 3.36
C LEU A 57 7.21 0.58 1.98
N LEU A 58 8.53 0.65 1.86
CA LEU A 58 9.27 0.43 0.61
C LEU A 58 10.61 -0.22 0.92
N ASN A 59 10.96 -1.27 0.18
CA ASN A 59 12.27 -1.93 0.29
C ASN A 59 12.66 -2.32 1.74
N GLY A 60 11.70 -2.86 2.50
CA GLY A 60 11.86 -3.21 3.90
C GLY A 60 12.09 -2.04 4.88
N LYS A 61 11.92 -0.80 4.42
CA LYS A 61 12.02 0.40 5.25
C LYS A 61 10.65 1.03 5.44
N GLN A 62 10.35 1.35 6.69
CA GLN A 62 9.17 2.11 7.06
C GLN A 62 9.56 3.56 7.31
N LEU A 63 8.84 4.51 6.72
CA LEU A 63 9.05 5.94 6.95
C LEU A 63 7.72 6.63 7.26
N ASN A 64 7.63 7.24 8.43
CA ASN A 64 6.41 7.92 8.87
C ASN A 64 6.20 9.20 8.05
N PHE A 65 4.95 9.58 7.82
CA PHE A 65 4.60 10.86 7.21
C PHE A 65 3.43 11.54 7.94
N LYS A 66 3.30 12.84 7.73
CA LYS A 66 2.15 13.64 8.14
C LYS A 66 1.77 14.64 7.06
N GLY A 67 0.50 14.95 6.96
CA GLY A 67 0.00 15.76 5.86
C GLY A 67 -1.45 16.15 6.01
N LYS A 68 -2.00 16.67 4.93
CA LYS A 68 -3.41 17.06 4.86
C LYS A 68 -4.04 16.65 3.54
N ILE A 69 -5.34 16.46 3.55
CA ILE A 69 -6.20 16.38 2.37
C ILE A 69 -6.90 17.73 2.16
N GLN A 70 -6.88 18.24 0.93
CA GLN A 70 -7.53 19.50 0.53
C GLN A 70 -8.36 19.26 -0.72
N GLN A 71 -9.56 19.85 -0.80
CA GLN A 71 -10.39 19.76 -1.99
C GLN A 71 -9.84 20.66 -3.10
N THR A 72 -9.78 20.14 -4.32
CA THR A 72 -9.36 20.81 -5.56
C THR A 72 -10.42 20.55 -6.63
N ASP A 73 -11.29 21.54 -6.87
CA ASP A 73 -12.47 21.44 -7.73
C ASP A 73 -13.35 20.20 -7.42
N LEU A 74 -13.28 19.18 -8.28
CA LEU A 74 -14.00 17.90 -8.18
C LEU A 74 -13.19 16.78 -7.47
N ASN A 75 -11.89 16.99 -7.25
CA ASN A 75 -10.96 16.03 -6.68
C ASN A 75 -10.42 16.52 -5.32
N HIS A 76 -9.53 15.74 -4.73
CA HIS A 76 -8.77 16.15 -3.56
C HIS A 76 -7.29 15.90 -3.78
N THR A 77 -6.45 16.75 -3.23
CA THR A 77 -5.00 16.55 -3.23
C THR A 77 -4.56 16.25 -1.79
N LEU A 78 -3.80 15.17 -1.60
CA LEU A 78 -3.12 14.90 -0.34
C LEU A 78 -1.66 15.31 -0.46
N THR A 79 -1.20 16.11 0.49
CA THR A 79 0.22 16.49 0.61
C THR A 79 0.79 15.89 1.88
N LEU A 80 1.62 14.85 1.76
CA LEU A 80 2.16 14.06 2.87
C LEU A 80 3.67 14.23 2.95
N ASN A 81 4.17 14.78 4.06
CA ASN A 81 5.60 15.00 4.29
C ASN A 81 6.18 13.85 5.11
N GLU A 82 7.18 13.17 4.60
CA GLU A 82 7.92 12.15 5.33
C GLU A 82 8.72 12.78 6.48
N ILE A 83 8.83 12.06 7.59
CA ILE A 83 9.49 12.50 8.82
C ILE A 83 10.89 11.89 8.85
N GLY A 84 11.91 12.74 8.78
CA GLY A 84 13.31 12.32 8.83
C GLY A 84 14.22 13.36 8.20
N GLN A 85 15.45 12.96 7.87
CA GLN A 85 16.43 13.79 7.18
C GLN A 85 17.16 13.00 6.08
N GLY A 86 17.75 13.72 5.13
CA GLY A 86 18.59 13.16 4.06
C GLY A 86 17.85 12.93 2.75
N VAL A 87 18.58 12.42 1.75
CA VAL A 87 18.12 12.30 0.36
C VAL A 87 16.95 11.33 0.16
N SER A 88 16.71 10.45 1.12
CA SER A 88 15.64 9.45 1.10
C SER A 88 14.35 9.93 1.75
N VAL A 89 14.25 11.20 2.14
CA VAL A 89 13.06 11.80 2.73
C VAL A 89 12.46 12.81 1.76
N GLY A 90 11.16 12.66 1.50
CA GLY A 90 10.45 13.48 0.54
C GLY A 90 9.06 13.89 0.96
N GLN A 91 8.31 14.34 -0.03
CA GLN A 91 6.91 14.70 0.06
C GLN A 91 6.14 13.93 -1.01
N PHE A 92 5.06 13.28 -0.61
CA PHE A 92 4.06 12.75 -1.54
C PHE A 92 3.03 13.82 -1.86
N ILE A 93 2.67 13.95 -3.13
CA ILE A 93 1.50 14.68 -3.60
C ILE A 93 0.63 13.66 -4.35
N LEU A 94 -0.60 13.49 -3.87
CA LEU A 94 -1.50 12.43 -4.30
C LEU A 94 -2.81 13.03 -4.82
N GLU A 95 -3.15 12.76 -6.08
CA GLU A 95 -4.41 13.19 -6.68
C GLU A 95 -5.51 12.14 -6.42
N TYR A 96 -6.35 12.40 -5.43
CA TYR A 96 -7.39 11.51 -4.95
C TYR A 96 -8.76 11.84 -5.56
N LYS A 97 -9.35 10.85 -6.22
CA LYS A 97 -10.66 10.94 -6.87
C LYS A 97 -11.74 10.06 -6.22
N GLY A 98 -11.38 9.32 -5.17
CA GLY A 98 -12.25 8.31 -4.54
C GLY A 98 -11.54 6.97 -4.34
N ASN A 99 -12.04 6.14 -3.43
CA ASN A 99 -11.42 4.86 -3.06
C ASN A 99 -11.45 3.78 -4.15
N THR A 100 -12.24 3.96 -5.21
CA THR A 100 -12.35 3.03 -6.34
C THR A 100 -11.51 3.45 -7.54
N SER A 101 -10.91 4.64 -7.51
CA SER A 101 -10.09 5.18 -8.57
C SER A 101 -8.63 5.11 -8.17
N PRO A 102 -7.70 4.80 -9.11
CA PRO A 102 -6.28 4.93 -8.83
C PRO A 102 -5.93 6.35 -8.40
N ILE A 103 -5.03 6.47 -7.43
CA ILE A 103 -4.41 7.73 -7.05
C ILE A 103 -3.17 7.91 -7.92
N GLU A 104 -3.16 8.97 -8.71
CA GLU A 104 -1.93 9.42 -9.37
C GLU A 104 -1.05 10.15 -8.35
N ALA A 105 0.18 9.67 -8.20
CA ALA A 105 1.07 10.07 -7.12
C ALA A 105 2.40 10.56 -7.67
N GLN A 106 2.94 11.57 -7.01
CA GLN A 106 4.31 12.01 -7.19
C GLN A 106 5.03 12.04 -5.83
N TRP A 107 6.29 11.62 -5.83
CA TRP A 107 7.20 11.79 -4.70
C TRP A 107 8.31 12.78 -5.08
N LEU A 108 8.51 13.78 -4.23
CA LEU A 108 9.49 14.85 -4.41
C LEU A 108 10.51 14.82 -3.29
N SER A 109 11.81 14.77 -3.65
CA SER A 109 12.90 14.82 -2.67
C SER A 109 12.96 16.18 -1.97
N THR A 110 13.09 16.19 -0.65
CA THR A 110 13.27 17.43 0.13
C THR A 110 14.57 18.16 -0.23
N THR A 111 15.63 17.42 -0.54
CA THR A 111 16.95 17.98 -0.89
C THR A 111 17.09 18.31 -2.38
N LYS A 112 16.10 17.95 -3.21
CA LYS A 112 16.15 18.04 -4.68
C LYS A 112 17.33 17.30 -5.33
N MET A 113 17.95 16.35 -4.61
CA MET A 113 19.05 15.53 -5.13
C MET A 113 18.57 14.27 -5.86
N VAL A 114 17.34 13.83 -5.58
CA VAL A 114 16.71 12.69 -6.25
C VAL A 114 15.62 13.22 -7.16
N LYS A 115 15.59 12.76 -8.41
CA LYS A 115 14.55 13.12 -9.40
C LYS A 115 13.16 12.74 -8.87
N PRO A 116 12.12 13.53 -9.21
CA PRO A 116 10.74 13.17 -8.93
C PRO A 116 10.41 11.76 -9.40
N LYS A 117 9.56 11.07 -8.63
CA LYS A 117 9.02 9.75 -8.97
C LYS A 117 7.53 9.89 -9.19
N PHE A 118 7.03 9.25 -10.24
CA PHE A 118 5.61 9.24 -10.60
C PHE A 118 5.14 7.79 -10.58
N PHE A 119 3.95 7.56 -10.05
CA PHE A 119 3.38 6.22 -9.90
C PHE A 119 1.88 6.32 -9.64
N SER A 120 1.18 5.19 -9.78
CA SER A 120 -0.24 5.07 -9.48
C SER A 120 -0.45 4.09 -8.33
N LEU A 121 -1.39 4.40 -7.43
CA LEU A 121 -1.71 3.58 -6.27
C LEU A 121 -3.17 3.13 -6.32
N ASN A 122 -3.42 1.87 -6.00
CA ASN A 122 -4.77 1.32 -5.84
C ASN A 122 -5.07 1.06 -4.36
N ALA A 123 -6.32 1.27 -3.96
CA ALA A 123 -6.77 0.92 -2.63
C ALA A 123 -6.68 -0.60 -2.47
N GLN A 124 -5.90 -1.06 -1.49
CA GLN A 124 -5.70 -2.48 -1.25
C GLN A 124 -5.53 -2.73 0.24
N GLN A 125 -6.27 -3.71 0.75
CA GLN A 125 -6.18 -4.10 2.15
C GLN A 125 -4.97 -5.01 2.37
N CYS A 126 -4.21 -4.73 3.42
CA CYS A 126 -3.14 -5.62 3.85
C CYS A 126 -3.73 -6.92 4.41
N LYS A 127 -3.59 -8.03 3.67
CA LYS A 127 -4.15 -9.34 4.02
C LYS A 127 -3.19 -10.46 3.65
N TYR A 128 -3.28 -11.57 4.37
CA TYR A 128 -2.59 -12.81 3.99
C TYR A 128 -3.13 -13.31 2.63
N ALA A 129 -2.23 -13.48 1.66
CA ALA A 129 -2.57 -13.94 0.31
C ALA A 129 -2.72 -15.47 0.26
N LYS A 130 -3.77 -15.98 0.92
CA LYS A 130 -4.03 -17.42 1.07
C LYS A 130 -4.12 -18.12 -0.29
N GLY A 131 -3.31 -19.16 -0.48
CA GLY A 131 -3.33 -20.00 -1.67
C GLY A 131 -2.81 -19.33 -2.95
N GLN A 132 -2.22 -18.14 -2.85
CA GLN A 132 -1.66 -17.41 -3.99
C GLN A 132 -0.19 -17.79 -4.22
N GLY A 133 0.24 -17.72 -5.48
CA GLY A 133 1.59 -18.07 -5.91
C GLY A 133 1.72 -19.49 -6.50
N GLU A 134 2.94 -19.87 -6.84
CA GLU A 134 3.29 -21.14 -7.50
C GLU A 134 3.41 -22.30 -6.52
N PHE A 135 3.79 -22.01 -5.27
CA PHE A 135 4.02 -22.98 -4.22
C PHE A 135 3.09 -22.75 -3.01
N PRO A 136 1.76 -22.74 -3.21
CA PRO A 136 0.79 -22.57 -2.12
C PRO A 136 0.88 -23.70 -1.10
N ASP A 137 1.21 -24.92 -1.54
CA ASP A 137 1.40 -26.11 -0.71
C ASP A 137 2.43 -25.92 0.40
N ALA A 138 3.45 -25.09 0.17
CA ALA A 138 4.49 -24.80 1.16
C ALA A 138 3.96 -24.06 2.41
N SER A 139 2.71 -23.56 2.36
CA SER A 139 1.99 -23.00 3.51
C SER A 139 0.90 -23.93 4.07
N VAL A 140 0.63 -25.08 3.45
CA VAL A 140 -0.52 -25.95 3.81
C VAL A 140 -0.07 -27.30 4.37
N ARG A 141 1.06 -27.84 3.90
CA ARG A 141 1.59 -29.15 4.34
C ARG A 141 3.10 -29.09 4.56
N LEU A 142 3.63 -30.04 5.32
CA LEU A 142 5.08 -30.23 5.38
C LEU A 142 5.61 -30.70 4.02
N LEU A 143 6.70 -30.08 3.56
CA LEU A 143 7.42 -30.49 2.37
C LEU A 143 8.17 -31.79 2.65
N LYS A 144 8.17 -32.71 1.69
CA LYS A 144 8.92 -33.96 1.69
C LYS A 144 10.24 -33.75 0.95
N ASP A 145 11.19 -34.67 1.10
CA ASP A 145 12.50 -34.55 0.46
C ASP A 145 12.39 -34.50 -1.07
N ALA A 146 11.41 -35.21 -1.65
CA ALA A 146 11.10 -35.15 -3.08
C ALA A 146 10.65 -33.74 -3.53
N ASP A 147 9.94 -32.98 -2.69
CA ASP A 147 9.52 -31.60 -3.02
C ASP A 147 10.72 -30.63 -3.04
N LEU A 148 11.84 -31.01 -2.41
CA LEU A 148 13.04 -30.19 -2.24
C LEU A 148 14.16 -30.54 -3.25
N GLN A 149 13.99 -31.58 -4.06
CA GLN A 149 14.94 -31.95 -5.12
C GLN A 149 14.71 -31.11 -6.39
N VAL A 150 14.86 -29.80 -6.25
CA VAL A 150 14.63 -28.80 -7.30
C VAL A 150 15.81 -27.82 -7.39
N PRO A 151 15.95 -27.04 -8.48
CA PRO A 151 17.01 -26.04 -8.61
C PRO A 151 17.02 -25.00 -7.48
N LEU A 152 18.20 -24.40 -7.23
CA LEU A 152 18.40 -23.39 -6.18
C LEU A 152 17.41 -22.22 -6.31
N GLY A 153 17.20 -21.71 -7.53
CA GLY A 153 16.26 -20.62 -7.79
C GLY A 153 14.83 -20.94 -7.35
N GLN A 154 14.38 -22.17 -7.60
CA GLN A 154 13.05 -22.64 -7.21
C GLN A 154 12.90 -22.75 -5.68
N LEU A 155 13.92 -23.24 -4.98
CA LEU A 155 13.95 -23.29 -3.52
C LEU A 155 13.85 -21.88 -2.90
N GLN A 156 14.68 -20.95 -3.40
CA GLN A 156 14.67 -19.58 -2.90
C GLN A 156 13.34 -18.88 -3.19
N TYR A 157 12.77 -19.10 -4.38
CA TYR A 157 11.47 -18.55 -4.74
C TYR A 157 10.37 -19.12 -3.83
N MET A 158 10.31 -20.43 -3.63
CA MET A 158 9.35 -21.09 -2.74
C MET A 158 9.41 -20.51 -1.32
N ARG A 159 10.62 -20.34 -0.76
CA ARG A 159 10.82 -19.71 0.55
C ARG A 159 10.33 -18.27 0.58
N ASN A 160 10.70 -17.47 -0.43
CA ASN A 160 10.32 -16.05 -0.46
C ASN A 160 8.83 -15.85 -0.76
N GLU A 161 8.18 -16.77 -1.47
CA GLU A 161 6.74 -16.74 -1.69
C GLU A 161 5.96 -16.88 -0.38
N ILE A 162 6.42 -17.73 0.56
CA ILE A 162 5.84 -17.80 1.91
C ILE A 162 5.91 -16.43 2.58
N TYR A 163 7.06 -15.76 2.56
CA TYR A 163 7.20 -14.41 3.13
C TYR A 163 6.31 -13.39 2.41
N ALA A 164 6.23 -13.44 1.07
CA ALA A 164 5.42 -12.56 0.25
C ALA A 164 3.92 -12.71 0.55
N ARG A 165 3.42 -13.93 0.76
CA ARG A 165 2.01 -14.17 1.15
C ARG A 165 1.64 -13.48 2.46
N HIS A 166 2.59 -13.33 3.37
CA HIS A 166 2.42 -12.60 4.64
C HIS A 166 2.65 -11.08 4.52
N GLY A 167 2.91 -10.57 3.31
CA GLY A 167 3.17 -9.16 3.05
C GLY A 167 4.53 -8.70 3.55
N TYR A 168 5.56 -9.53 3.49
CA TYR A 168 6.92 -9.12 3.82
C TYR A 168 7.46 -8.10 2.82
N ALA A 169 7.91 -6.94 3.30
CA ALA A 169 8.56 -5.94 2.47
C ALA A 169 10.04 -6.31 2.28
N PHE A 170 10.37 -6.88 1.12
CA PHE A 170 11.72 -7.31 0.79
C PHE A 170 12.72 -6.14 0.75
N GLN A 171 13.87 -6.32 1.40
CA GLN A 171 15.04 -5.43 1.27
C GLN A 171 15.94 -5.80 0.08
N ASN A 172 15.86 -7.07 -0.36
CA ASN A 172 16.58 -7.53 -1.53
C ASN A 172 15.83 -7.09 -2.79
N LYS A 173 16.50 -6.31 -3.65
CA LYS A 173 15.88 -5.73 -4.86
C LYS A 173 15.31 -6.80 -5.78
N ASN A 174 16.00 -7.94 -5.95
CA ASN A 174 15.51 -9.00 -6.83
C ASN A 174 14.16 -9.52 -6.34
N TRP A 175 14.03 -9.86 -5.04
CA TRP A 175 12.74 -10.32 -4.50
C TRP A 175 11.67 -9.23 -4.47
N ALA A 176 12.05 -7.98 -4.18
CA ALA A 176 11.12 -6.85 -4.24
C ALA A 176 10.53 -6.67 -5.65
N THR A 177 11.35 -6.80 -6.69
CA THR A 177 10.91 -6.75 -8.10
C THR A 177 10.18 -8.01 -8.52
N THR A 178 10.67 -9.20 -8.14
CA THR A 178 10.02 -10.46 -8.48
C THR A 178 8.60 -10.53 -7.92
N PHE A 179 8.33 -10.03 -6.72
CA PHE A 179 6.97 -10.08 -6.18
C PHE A 179 6.11 -8.88 -6.57
N SER A 180 6.69 -7.76 -7.02
CA SER A 180 5.95 -6.56 -7.39
C SER A 180 5.00 -6.77 -8.58
N GLN A 181 5.32 -7.71 -9.46
CA GLN A 181 4.51 -8.14 -10.61
C GLN A 181 3.24 -8.90 -10.24
N TYR A 182 3.07 -9.37 -8.99
CA TYR A 182 1.85 -10.09 -8.58
C TYR A 182 0.83 -9.17 -7.93
N ASP A 183 -0.40 -9.13 -8.45
CA ASP A 183 -1.50 -8.35 -7.87
C ASP A 183 -1.83 -8.74 -6.43
N TRP A 184 -1.71 -10.03 -6.10
CA TRP A 184 -1.96 -10.54 -4.75
C TRP A 184 -0.90 -10.10 -3.73
N TYR A 185 0.29 -9.67 -4.16
CA TYR A 185 1.35 -9.22 -3.28
C TYR A 185 1.20 -7.74 -2.93
N MET A 186 1.33 -7.46 -1.63
CA MET A 186 1.38 -6.10 -1.08
C MET A 186 2.39 -6.08 0.07
N PRO A 187 3.41 -5.21 0.06
CA PRO A 187 4.29 -5.05 1.20
C PRO A 187 3.51 -4.44 2.37
N CYS A 188 3.52 -5.11 3.50
CA CYS A 188 2.77 -4.75 4.70
C CYS A 188 3.62 -4.63 5.96
N TYR A 189 4.66 -5.46 6.07
CA TYR A 189 5.45 -5.57 7.28
C TYR A 189 6.93 -5.66 6.97
N THR A 190 7.76 -5.03 7.80
CA THR A 190 9.22 -5.17 7.78
C THR A 190 9.69 -6.51 8.35
N ASN A 191 8.85 -7.20 9.12
CA ASN A 191 9.07 -8.53 9.66
C ASN A 191 7.73 -9.28 9.74
N VAL A 192 7.72 -10.56 9.32
CA VAL A 192 6.54 -11.44 9.32
C VAL A 192 6.71 -12.71 10.17
N ASP A 193 7.81 -12.87 10.91
CA ASP A 193 8.15 -14.09 11.67
C ASP A 193 7.06 -14.52 12.66
N THR A 194 6.39 -13.54 13.27
CA THR A 194 5.27 -13.77 14.22
C THR A 194 3.96 -14.14 13.52
N ARG A 195 3.89 -13.95 12.19
CA ARG A 195 2.73 -14.27 11.34
C ARG A 195 2.83 -15.64 10.70
N LEU A 196 4.04 -16.19 10.60
CA LEU A 196 4.29 -17.51 10.04
C LEU A 196 3.67 -18.60 10.91
N THR A 197 2.98 -19.53 10.25
CA THR A 197 2.48 -20.77 10.88
C THR A 197 3.63 -21.72 11.23
N GLN A 198 3.36 -22.72 12.07
CA GLN A 198 4.35 -23.74 12.41
C GLN A 198 4.80 -24.53 11.17
N ILE A 199 3.88 -24.81 10.24
CA ILE A 199 4.19 -25.51 8.97
C ILE A 199 5.14 -24.67 8.13
N GLU A 200 4.85 -23.39 7.95
CA GLU A 200 5.70 -22.46 7.19
C GLU A 200 7.09 -22.34 7.81
N LYS A 201 7.19 -22.21 9.14
CA LYS A 201 8.48 -22.15 9.84
C LYS A 201 9.31 -23.40 9.60
N GLU A 202 8.71 -24.58 9.69
CA GLU A 202 9.42 -25.84 9.45
C GLU A 202 9.83 -26.00 7.98
N ASN A 203 8.96 -25.64 7.03
CA ASN A 203 9.27 -25.68 5.60
C ASN A 203 10.39 -24.71 5.24
N ILE A 204 10.36 -23.47 5.73
CA ILE A 204 11.44 -22.49 5.53
C ILE A 204 12.76 -23.03 6.06
N LYS A 205 12.76 -23.66 7.25
CA LYS A 205 13.95 -24.27 7.84
C LYS A 205 14.49 -25.39 6.95
N ARG A 206 13.65 -26.31 6.47
CA ARG A 206 14.05 -27.41 5.58
C ARG A 206 14.58 -26.90 4.25
N ILE A 207 13.93 -25.93 3.62
CA ILE A 207 14.39 -25.30 2.37
C ILE A 207 15.79 -24.72 2.56
N LYS A 208 16.01 -23.91 3.62
CA LYS A 208 17.32 -23.32 3.93
C LYS A 208 18.41 -24.37 4.16
N MET A 209 18.08 -25.55 4.70
CA MET A 209 19.04 -26.64 4.88
C MET A 209 19.47 -27.28 3.56
N VAL A 210 18.59 -27.31 2.55
CA VAL A 210 18.86 -27.95 1.24
C VAL A 210 19.50 -26.97 0.25
N GLU A 211 19.20 -25.67 0.33
CA GLU A 211 19.74 -24.64 -0.58
C GLU A 211 21.25 -24.74 -0.85
N PRO A 212 22.16 -24.96 0.12
CA PRO A 212 23.60 -25.07 -0.14
C PRO A 212 24.02 -26.25 -1.02
N TYR A 213 23.15 -27.26 -1.16
CA TYR A 213 23.41 -28.48 -1.94
C TYR A 213 22.70 -28.48 -3.30
N ALA A 214 21.80 -27.52 -3.55
CA ALA A 214 21.05 -27.42 -4.78
C ALA A 214 21.89 -26.84 -5.92
N LYS A 215 21.66 -27.33 -7.14
CA LYS A 215 22.34 -26.80 -8.33
C LYS A 215 21.78 -25.43 -8.68
N ASP A 216 22.68 -24.50 -8.99
CA ASP A 216 22.35 -23.19 -9.54
C ASP A 216 22.18 -23.30 -11.05
N VAL A 217 20.97 -23.65 -11.47
CA VAL A 217 20.57 -23.74 -12.86
C VAL A 217 19.30 -22.93 -13.07
N ASP A 218 19.15 -22.39 -14.27
CA ASP A 218 17.93 -21.69 -14.66
C ASP A 218 16.71 -22.63 -14.52
N TRP A 219 15.64 -22.08 -13.96
CA TRP A 219 14.37 -22.77 -13.70
C TRP A 219 13.20 -22.11 -14.44
N GLY A 220 13.48 -21.17 -15.35
CA GLY A 220 12.51 -20.62 -16.31
C GLY A 220 11.65 -19.48 -15.75
N ARG A 221 12.23 -18.63 -14.89
CA ARG A 221 11.53 -17.53 -14.20
C ARG A 221 12.27 -16.21 -14.26
#